data_AF-A0A3C1V812-F1
#
_entry.id   AF-A0A3C1V812-F1
#
_cell.length_a   1.000
_cell.length_b   1.000
_cell.length_c   1.000
_cell.angle_alpha   90.00
_cell.angle_beta   90.00
_cell.angle_gamma   90.00
#
_symmetry.space_group_name_H-M   'P 1'
#
loop_
_entity.id
_entity.type
_entity.pdbx_description
1 polymer ?
#
loop_
_entity_poly.entity_id
_entity_poly.type
_entity_poly.pdbx_seq_one_letter_code
_entity_poly.pdbx_strand_id
1 'polypeptide(L)'
;MRRKAPAVRAQVLARYAEDRYADFGPTLLAEELAKEGIKVDHDTVRRWLLAEGKLTVRRRKQQHRQWRERKPCFGAMVQLDGSHHDWFE
;
A
#
# COMPACT_ATOMS: atom_id res chain seq x y z
N MET A 1 -6.24 5.86 24.65
CA MET A 1 -6.66 5.76 23.23
C MET A 1 -7.99 6.48 23.08
N ARG A 2 -8.07 7.62 22.36
CA ARG A 2 -9.31 8.40 22.25
C ARG A 2 -10.27 7.69 21.30
N ARG A 3 -11.37 7.11 21.81
CA ARG A 3 -12.39 6.44 20.98
C ARG A 3 -13.07 7.49 20.09
N LYS A 4 -13.06 7.29 18.77
CA LYS A 4 -13.82 8.10 17.82
C LYS A 4 -15.29 7.68 17.85
N ALA A 5 -16.19 8.61 17.55
CA ALA A 5 -17.63 8.34 17.55
C ALA A 5 -17.98 7.22 16.56
N PRO A 6 -18.92 6.32 16.90
CA PRO A 6 -19.31 5.21 16.04
C PRO A 6 -19.89 5.69 14.70
N ALA A 7 -20.53 6.87 14.68
CA ALA A 7 -21.01 7.52 13.46
C ALA A 7 -19.88 7.77 12.45
N VAL A 8 -18.71 8.21 12.92
CA VAL A 8 -17.54 8.46 12.05
C VAL A 8 -17.03 7.14 11.47
N ARG A 9 -17.01 6.05 12.26
CA ARG A 9 -16.64 4.73 11.77
C ARG A 9 -17.57 4.27 10.64
N ALA A 10 -18.89 4.40 10.84
CA ALA A 10 -19.88 4.02 9.84
C ALA A 10 -19.72 4.84 8.56
N GLN A 11 -19.50 6.16 8.69
CA GLN A 11 -19.29 7.05 7.55
C GLN A 11 -18.04 6.67 6.75
N VAL A 12 -16.91 6.38 7.41
CA VAL A 12 -15.68 5.94 6.73
C VAL A 12 -15.86 4.62 6.00
N LEU A 13 -16.56 3.66 6.63
CA LEU A 13 -16.82 2.36 6.00
C LEU A 13 -17.77 2.45 4.80
N ALA A 14 -18.71 3.40 4.83
CA ALA A 14 -19.60 3.72 3.71
C ALA A 14 -18.83 4.35 2.56
N ARG A 15 -17.97 5.35 2.82
CA ARG A 15 -17.12 5.96 1.78
C ARG A 15 -16.23 4.93 1.12
N TYR A 16 -15.57 4.07 1.90
CA TYR A 16 -14.74 3.00 1.33
C TYR A 16 -15.53 2.00 0.45
N ALA A 17 -16.85 1.88 0.61
CA ALA A 17 -17.67 1.03 -0.23
C ALA A 17 -18.12 1.68 -1.55
N GLU A 18 -17.86 2.99 -1.73
CA GLU A 18 -18.14 3.68 -2.99
C GLU A 18 -17.09 3.31 -4.04
N ASP A 19 -17.51 3.13 -5.30
CA ASP A 19 -16.62 2.73 -6.41
C ASP A 19 -15.44 3.70 -6.61
N ARG A 20 -15.64 4.99 -6.29
CA ARG A 20 -14.58 6.01 -6.34
C ARG A 20 -13.39 5.67 -5.44
N TYR A 21 -13.62 4.95 -4.34
CA TYR A 21 -12.63 4.67 -3.31
C TYR A 21 -12.24 3.19 -3.23
N ALA A 22 -12.71 2.35 -4.17
CA ALA A 22 -12.49 0.90 -4.14
C ALA A 22 -11.01 0.51 -4.08
N ASP A 23 -10.15 1.22 -4.81
CA ASP A 23 -8.70 0.96 -4.88
C ASP A 23 -7.88 1.75 -3.84
N PHE A 24 -8.54 2.51 -2.96
CA PHE A 24 -7.83 3.44 -2.09
C PHE A 24 -7.23 2.72 -0.90
N GLY A 25 -5.92 2.89 -0.71
CA GLY A 25 -5.26 2.48 0.53
C GLY A 25 -5.73 3.31 1.73
N PRO A 26 -5.49 2.85 2.98
CA PRO A 26 -5.91 3.57 4.19
C PRO A 26 -5.36 4.99 4.30
N THR A 27 -4.16 5.23 3.75
CA THR A 27 -3.54 6.55 3.71
C THR A 27 -4.29 7.49 2.77
N LEU A 28 -4.48 7.08 1.52
CA LEU A 28 -5.16 7.89 0.50
C LEU A 28 -6.62 8.15 0.88
N LEU A 29 -7.30 7.14 1.44
CA LEU A 29 -8.66 7.33 1.97
C LEU A 29 -8.69 8.38 3.09
N ALA A 30 -7.73 8.37 4.02
CA ALA A 30 -7.65 9.37 5.08
C ALA A 30 -7.41 10.79 4.54
N GLU A 31 -6.59 10.93 3.49
CA GLU A 31 -6.35 12.21 2.82
C GLU A 31 -7.61 12.74 2.12
N GLU A 32 -8.33 11.90 1.38
CA GLU A 32 -9.59 12.31 0.74
C GLU A 32 -10.67 12.65 1.77
N LEU A 33 -10.82 11.83 2.81
CA LEU A 33 -11.76 12.11 3.91
C LEU A 33 -11.46 13.46 4.58
N ALA A 34 -10.17 13.82 4.73
CA ALA A 34 -9.78 15.11 5.27
C ALA A 34 -10.22 16.28 4.37
N LYS A 35 -10.19 16.12 3.04
CA LYS A 35 -10.71 17.12 2.08
C LYS A 35 -12.22 17.31 2.20
N GLU A 36 -12.93 16.25 2.56
CA GLU A 36 -14.38 16.27 2.80
C GLU A 36 -14.75 16.71 4.24
N GLY A 37 -13.77 17.07 5.07
CA GLY A 37 -13.98 17.56 6.44
C GLY A 37 -13.95 16.48 7.53
N ILE A 38 -13.75 15.21 7.16
CA ILE A 38 -13.70 14.08 8.08
C ILE A 38 -12.23 13.83 8.48
N LYS A 39 -11.81 14.41 9.61
CA LYS A 39 -10.43 14.24 10.13
C LYS A 39 -10.26 12.93 10.91
N VAL A 40 -9.72 11.91 10.24
CA VAL A 40 -9.35 10.62 10.83
C VAL A 40 -7.93 10.26 10.40
N ASP A 41 -7.15 9.73 11.34
CA ASP A 41 -5.78 9.27 11.04
C ASP A 41 -5.80 7.95 10.26
N HIS A 42 -4.85 7.80 9.34
CA HIS A 42 -4.69 6.63 8.47
C HIS A 42 -4.60 5.29 9.22
N ASP A 43 -3.96 5.24 10.40
CA ASP A 43 -3.89 4.02 11.19
C ASP A 43 -5.24 3.64 11.80
N THR A 44 -6.08 4.63 12.10
CA THR A 44 -7.44 4.40 12.59
C THR A 44 -8.34 3.85 11.48
N VAL A 45 -8.23 4.41 10.26
CA VAL A 45 -8.90 3.88 9.07
C VAL A 45 -8.46 2.44 8.80
N ARG A 46 -7.15 2.18 8.80
CA ARG A 46 -6.58 0.85 8.63
C ARG A 46 -7.15 -0.15 9.64
N ARG A 47 -7.18 0.21 10.94
CA ARG A 47 -7.73 -0.66 11.99
C ARG A 47 -9.22 -0.99 11.76
N TRP A 48 -10.02 -0.04 11.29
CA TRP A 48 -11.43 -0.30 10.98
C TRP A 48 -11.61 -1.18 9.75
N LEU A 49 -10.85 -0.94 8.68
CA LEU A 49 -10.91 -1.78 7.47
C LEU A 49 -10.47 -3.23 7.75
N LEU A 50 -9.48 -3.42 8.63
CA LEU A 50 -9.07 -4.75 9.08
C LEU A 50 -10.14 -5.43 9.94
N ALA A 51 -10.76 -4.69 10.86
CA ALA A 51 -11.84 -5.22 11.69
C ALA A 51 -13.07 -5.64 10.88
N GLU A 52 -13.30 -4.99 9.74
CA GLU A 52 -14.40 -5.29 8.81
C GLU A 52 -14.04 -6.36 7.76
N GLY A 53 -12.81 -6.87 7.77
CA GLY A 53 -12.33 -7.86 6.79
C GLY A 53 -12.13 -7.31 5.37
N LYS A 54 -12.27 -5.99 5.17
CA LYS A 54 -12.13 -5.33 3.87
C LYS A 54 -10.68 -5.23 3.39
N LEU A 55 -9.71 -5.36 4.30
CA LEU A 55 -8.28 -5.33 3.97
C LEU A 55 -7.61 -6.62 4.43
N THR A 56 -6.82 -7.25 3.56
CA THR A 56 -6.00 -8.40 3.92
C THR A 56 -4.54 -7.99 4.03
N VAL A 57 -3.95 -8.08 5.22
CA VAL A 57 -2.50 -7.87 5.40
C VAL A 57 -1.79 -9.17 5.06
N ARG A 58 -1.43 -9.36 3.80
CA ARG A 58 -0.53 -10.45 3.42
C ARG A 58 0.90 -9.95 3.42
N ARG A 59 1.71 -10.44 4.36
CA ARG A 59 3.16 -10.27 4.27
C ARG A 59 3.66 -11.06 3.07
N ARG A 60 4.08 -10.37 2.00
CA ARG A 60 4.74 -11.03 0.86
C ARG A 60 6.00 -11.70 1.41
N LYS A 61 6.10 -13.03 1.28
CA LYS A 61 7.36 -13.72 1.58
C LYS A 61 8.40 -13.18 0.60
N GLN A 62 9.53 -12.73 1.12
CA GLN A 62 10.67 -12.39 0.29
C GLN A 62 11.01 -13.65 -0.51
N GLN A 63 11.04 -13.54 -1.83
CA GLN A 63 11.53 -14.63 -2.67
C GLN A 63 13.01 -14.82 -2.33
N HIS A 64 13.40 -16.04 -2.01
CA HIS A 64 14.80 -16.35 -1.74
C HIS A 64 15.63 -15.97 -2.98
N ARG A 65 16.53 -15.00 -2.83
CA ARG A 65 17.41 -14.56 -3.92
C ARG A 65 18.50 -15.60 -4.07
N GLN A 66 18.41 -16.39 -5.14
CA GLN A 66 19.47 -17.32 -5.50
C GLN A 66 20.57 -16.59 -6.27
N TRP A 67 21.80 -17.07 -6.10
CA TRP A 67 22.90 -16.67 -6.95
C TRP A 67 22.62 -17.12 -8.39
N ARG A 68 23.00 -16.28 -9.37
CA ARG A 68 23.01 -16.70 -10.77
C ARG A 68 24.01 -17.85 -10.94
N GLU A 69 23.72 -18.78 -11.83
CA GLU A 69 24.66 -19.84 -12.19
C GLU A 69 26.01 -19.26 -12.64
N ARG A 70 27.09 -19.94 -12.26
CA ARG A 70 28.44 -19.54 -12.69
C ARG A 70 28.55 -19.77 -14.19
N LYS A 71 29.04 -18.77 -14.92
CA LYS A 71 29.31 -18.91 -16.34
C LYS A 71 30.58 -19.74 -16.59
N PRO A 72 30.68 -20.41 -17.76
CA PRO A 72 31.71 -21.44 -18.02
C PRO A 72 33.14 -20.90 -18.10
N CYS A 73 33.34 -19.61 -18.36
CA CYS A 73 34.65 -19.00 -18.49
C CYS A 73 34.69 -17.55 -17.96
N PHE A 74 35.90 -17.09 -17.64
CA PHE A 74 36.18 -15.71 -17.28
C PHE A 74 35.81 -14.77 -18.45
N GLY A 75 35.15 -13.64 -18.16
CA GLY A 75 34.69 -12.69 -19.19
C GLY A 75 33.31 -12.97 -19.78
N ALA A 76 32.74 -14.17 -19.60
CA ALA A 76 31.36 -14.43 -20.02
C ALA A 76 30.32 -13.74 -19.10
N MET A 77 30.73 -13.31 -17.90
CA MET A 77 29.92 -12.56 -16.94
C MET A 77 29.77 -11.12 -17.41
N VAL A 78 28.65 -10.84 -18.06
CA VAL A 78 28.25 -9.48 -18.42
C VAL A 78 27.55 -8.84 -17.22
N GLN A 79 28.17 -7.81 -16.64
CA GLN A 79 27.52 -6.95 -15.68
C GLN A 79 26.63 -5.97 -16.45
N LEU A 80 25.34 -6.29 -16.59
CA LEU A 80 24.36 -5.28 -16.97
C LEU A 80 24.11 -4.40 -15.74
N ASP A 81 24.76 -3.25 -15.69
CA ASP A 81 24.37 -2.17 -14.79
C ASP A 81 23.25 -1.38 -15.46
N GLY A 82 22.01 -1.77 -15.17
CA GLY A 82 20.83 -1.09 -15.67
C GLY A 82 20.45 0.06 -14.75
N SER A 83 21.14 1.19 -14.83
CA SER A 83 20.58 2.44 -14.28
C SER A 83 19.33 2.77 -15.09
N HIS A 84 18.16 2.67 -14.47
CA HIS A 84 16.90 3.15 -15.06
C HIS A 84 16.93 4.67 -14.91
N HIS A 85 17.65 5.35 -15.80
CA HIS A 85 17.66 6.80 -15.86
C HIS A 85 17.04 7.22 -17.18
N ASP A 86 15.74 7.52 -17.14
CA ASP A 86 15.13 8.45 -18.10
C ASP A 86 15.61 9.84 -17.69
N TRP A 87 16.86 10.18 -18.06
CA TRP A 87 17.51 11.33 -17.45
C TRP A 87 16.91 12.68 -17.88
N PHE A 88 16.13 12.75 -18.96
CA PHE A 88 15.24 13.88 -19.29
C PHE A 88 14.58 13.59 -20.65
N GLU A 89 13.27 13.35 -20.72
CA GLU A 89 12.39 13.63 -21.89
C GLU A 89 10.91 13.56 -21.49
#